data_AF-A0A3L6QFT6-F1
#
_entry.id   AF-A0A3L6QFT6-F1
#
_cell.length_a   1.000
_cell.length_b   1.000
_cell.length_c   1.000
_cell.angle_alpha   90.00
_cell.angle_beta   90.00
_cell.angle_gamma   90.00
#
_symmetry.space_group_name_H-M   'P 1'
#
loop_
_entity.id
_entity.type
_entity.pdbx_description
1 polymer ?
#
loop_
_entity_poly.entity_id
_entity_poly.type
_entity_poly.pdbx_seq_one_letter_code
_entity_poly.pdbx_strand_id
1 'polypeptide(L)'
;MSSSSMVQPIAIILLAVAIAPGLAAGSSSVINATCAELKLQPYDYCVGVLSGNPAAAAATDVRGLAAAAINITADKAASTLRVISYLVDELSICRGYYTYMLQSLAIVAADFGAGRFEDASFEMSGNATGYPQACDILLFEGNSHKDPVFKENAENDLLVRLASSILNLLTGARI
;
A
#
# COMPACT_ATOMS: atom_id res chain seq x y z
N MET A 1 39.22 32.50 -61.48
CA MET A 1 40.08 31.58 -60.70
C MET A 1 39.18 30.51 -60.10
N SER A 2 39.62 29.25 -60.22
CA SER A 2 39.03 27.94 -59.87
C SER A 2 37.91 27.92 -58.80
N SER A 3 36.92 27.02 -58.83
CA SER A 3 37.00 25.57 -59.09
C SER A 3 35.66 24.97 -59.53
N SER A 4 35.74 23.97 -60.40
CA SER A 4 34.72 22.95 -60.65
C SER A 4 34.56 22.02 -59.44
N SER A 5 33.35 21.48 -59.19
CA SER A 5 33.16 20.02 -59.20
C SER A 5 31.69 19.58 -58.97
N MET A 6 31.28 18.66 -59.86
CA MET A 6 30.44 17.47 -59.68
C MET A 6 29.00 17.55 -59.15
N VAL A 7 28.11 17.19 -60.09
CA VAL A 7 26.75 16.65 -59.94
C VAL A 7 26.80 15.26 -59.32
N GLN A 8 25.90 14.93 -58.37
CA GLN A 8 25.37 13.57 -58.25
C GLN A 8 23.98 13.53 -57.60
N PRO A 9 23.02 12.75 -58.13
CA PRO A 9 21.64 12.71 -57.63
C PRO A 9 21.50 11.82 -56.38
N ILE A 10 20.70 12.29 -55.43
CA ILE A 10 20.35 11.57 -54.21
C ILE A 10 19.38 10.43 -54.57
N ALA A 11 19.86 9.20 -54.49
CA ALA A 11 19.05 8.00 -54.61
C ALA A 11 18.15 7.83 -53.36
N ILE A 12 16.84 7.80 -53.58
CA ILE A 12 15.84 7.49 -52.55
C ILE A 12 15.87 5.98 -52.30
N ILE A 13 16.35 5.54 -51.14
CA ILE A 13 16.27 4.15 -50.69
C ILE A 13 14.93 3.96 -49.97
N LEU A 14 13.98 3.33 -50.66
CA LEU A 14 12.75 2.78 -50.06
C LEU A 14 13.13 1.53 -49.24
N LEU A 15 13.28 1.70 -47.93
CA LEU A 15 13.43 0.58 -47.01
C LEU A 15 12.04 0.01 -46.70
N ALA A 16 11.65 -1.06 -47.41
CA ALA A 16 10.48 -1.83 -47.08
C ALA A 16 10.74 -2.60 -45.77
N VAL A 17 10.24 -2.07 -44.64
CA VAL A 17 10.16 -2.81 -43.39
C VAL A 17 9.00 -3.80 -43.54
N ALA A 18 9.33 -5.04 -43.89
CA ALA A 18 8.42 -6.16 -43.72
C ALA A 18 8.27 -6.41 -42.22
N ILE A 19 7.26 -5.80 -41.61
CA ILE A 19 6.78 -6.21 -40.29
C ILE A 19 6.08 -7.55 -40.53
N ALA A 20 6.81 -8.64 -40.35
CA ALA A 20 6.18 -9.94 -40.20
C ALA A 20 5.23 -9.84 -38.98
N PRO A 21 3.95 -10.22 -39.10
CA PRO A 21 3.13 -10.48 -37.93
C PRO A 21 3.72 -11.73 -37.27
N GLY A 22 4.64 -11.52 -36.32
CA GLY A 22 5.06 -12.54 -35.39
C GLY A 22 3.80 -13.06 -34.71
N LEU A 23 3.49 -14.32 -34.96
CA LEU A 23 2.28 -14.98 -34.52
C LEU A 23 2.12 -14.88 -33.00
N ALA A 24 1.21 -14.01 -32.55
CA ALA A 24 0.65 -14.04 -31.19
C ALA A 24 -0.35 -15.21 -31.00
N ALA A 25 -0.18 -16.31 -31.76
CA ALA A 25 -1.10 -17.45 -31.76
C ALA A 25 -0.60 -18.64 -30.91
N GLY A 26 0.66 -18.63 -30.47
CA GLY A 26 1.25 -19.75 -29.71
C GLY A 26 0.98 -19.71 -28.20
N SER A 27 0.94 -18.52 -27.59
CA SER A 27 0.88 -18.40 -26.13
C SER A 27 -0.51 -18.61 -25.53
N SER A 28 -1.57 -18.20 -26.23
CA SER A 28 -2.95 -18.46 -25.82
C SER A 28 -3.26 -19.97 -25.76
N SER A 29 -2.72 -20.78 -26.69
CA SER A 29 -3.00 -22.21 -26.70
C SER A 29 -2.33 -22.96 -25.55
N VAL A 30 -1.08 -22.61 -25.21
CA VAL A 30 -0.33 -23.27 -24.13
C VAL A 30 -0.91 -22.90 -22.76
N ILE A 31 -1.32 -21.64 -22.57
CA ILE A 31 -2.02 -21.19 -21.36
C ILE A 31 -3.33 -21.96 -21.19
N ASN A 32 -4.19 -21.98 -22.21
CA ASN A 32 -5.49 -22.66 -22.12
C ASN A 32 -5.34 -24.16 -21.85
N ALA A 33 -4.42 -24.84 -22.55
CA ALA A 33 -4.15 -26.25 -22.33
C ALA A 33 -3.62 -26.52 -20.91
N THR A 34 -2.70 -25.69 -20.42
CA THR A 34 -2.14 -25.83 -19.07
C THR A 34 -3.22 -25.61 -18.01
N CYS A 35 -4.01 -24.53 -18.14
CA CYS A 35 -5.06 -24.20 -17.17
C CYS A 35 -6.20 -25.23 -17.15
N ALA A 36 -6.50 -25.90 -18.27
CA ALA A 36 -7.51 -26.97 -18.31
C ALA A 36 -7.09 -28.21 -17.49
N GLU A 37 -5.79 -28.46 -17.33
CA GLU A 37 -5.26 -29.60 -16.58
C GLU A 37 -5.15 -29.33 -15.07
N LEU A 38 -5.18 -28.06 -14.64
CA LEU A 38 -5.04 -27.70 -13.22
C LEU A 38 -6.34 -27.89 -12.45
N LYS A 39 -6.44 -29.01 -11.72
CA LYS A 39 -7.64 -29.36 -10.93
C LYS A 39 -7.87 -28.51 -9.68
N LEU A 40 -6.81 -27.88 -9.15
CA LEU A 40 -6.86 -27.13 -7.89
C LEU A 40 -7.02 -25.63 -8.08
N GLN A 41 -6.86 -25.12 -9.29
CA GLN A 41 -6.93 -23.69 -9.59
C GLN A 41 -8.13 -23.44 -10.51
N PRO A 42 -9.01 -22.46 -10.20
CA PRO A 42 -10.07 -22.09 -11.12
C PRO A 42 -9.49 -21.72 -12.49
N TYR A 43 -10.07 -22.26 -13.56
CA TYR A 43 -9.59 -22.06 -14.93
C TYR A 43 -9.43 -20.58 -15.26
N ASP A 44 -10.46 -19.76 -15.00
CA ASP A 44 -10.45 -18.33 -15.29
C ASP A 44 -9.39 -17.57 -14.47
N TYR A 45 -9.12 -18.01 -13.24
CA TYR A 45 -8.04 -17.45 -12.43
C TYR A 45 -6.68 -17.75 -13.06
N CYS A 46 -6.43 -19.00 -13.45
CA CYS A 46 -5.18 -19.40 -14.11
C CYS A 46 -4.96 -18.63 -15.41
N VAL A 47 -5.96 -18.60 -16.29
CA VAL A 47 -5.88 -17.88 -17.57
C VAL A 47 -5.67 -16.39 -17.33
N GLY A 48 -6.41 -15.78 -16.40
CA GLY A 48 -6.29 -14.37 -16.07
C GLY A 48 -4.90 -13.98 -15.57
N VAL A 49 -4.34 -14.75 -14.63
CA VAL A 49 -2.99 -14.51 -14.10
C VAL A 49 -1.92 -14.65 -15.18
N LEU A 50 -1.95 -15.73 -15.96
CA LEU A 50 -0.92 -16.01 -16.96
C LEU A 50 -1.04 -15.07 -18.17
N SER A 51 -2.25 -14.77 -18.64
CA SER A 51 -2.44 -13.87 -19.78
C SER A 51 -2.13 -12.41 -19.43
N GLY A 52 -2.31 -12.01 -18.18
CA GLY A 52 -1.97 -10.67 -17.69
C GLY A 52 -0.48 -10.43 -17.50
N ASN A 53 0.36 -11.47 -17.55
CA ASN A 53 1.81 -11.35 -17.39
C ASN A 53 2.52 -11.45 -18.75
N PRO A 54 3.34 -10.46 -19.15
CA PRO A 54 4.00 -10.47 -20.46
C PRO A 54 4.91 -11.68 -20.70
N ALA A 55 5.62 -12.16 -19.68
CA ALA A 55 6.52 -13.30 -19.82
C ALA A 55 5.76 -14.62 -19.98
N ALA A 56 4.68 -14.81 -19.21
CA ALA A 56 3.78 -15.95 -19.39
C ALA A 56 3.05 -15.90 -20.74
N ALA A 57 2.56 -14.72 -21.14
CA ALA A 57 1.90 -14.49 -22.43
C ALA A 57 2.86 -14.60 -23.63
N ALA A 58 4.17 -14.64 -23.43
CA ALA A 58 5.17 -14.91 -24.47
C ALA A 58 5.68 -16.36 -24.45
N ALA A 59 5.33 -17.14 -23.43
CA ALA A 59 5.80 -18.51 -23.28
C ALA A 59 5.20 -19.41 -24.37
N THR A 60 6.05 -20.24 -24.97
CA THR A 60 5.67 -21.20 -26.02
C THR A 60 5.55 -22.63 -25.50
N ASP A 61 5.87 -22.88 -24.23
CA ASP A 61 5.78 -24.18 -23.59
C ASP A 61 5.46 -24.08 -22.08
N VAL A 62 5.14 -25.23 -21.48
CA VAL A 62 4.77 -25.33 -20.06
C VAL A 62 5.94 -24.98 -19.14
N ARG A 63 7.19 -25.17 -19.56
CA ARG A 63 8.37 -24.82 -18.76
C ARG A 63 8.49 -23.30 -18.63
N GLY A 64 8.28 -22.57 -19.73
CA GLY A 64 8.22 -21.11 -19.74
C GLY A 64 7.07 -20.57 -18.90
N LEU A 65 5.89 -21.18 -18.99
CA LEU A 65 4.76 -20.82 -18.12
C LEU A 65 5.05 -21.06 -16.64
N ALA A 66 5.67 -22.20 -16.30
CA ALA A 66 6.05 -22.51 -14.93
C ALA A 66 7.07 -21.48 -14.39
N ALA A 67 8.09 -21.13 -15.18
CA ALA A 67 9.06 -20.11 -14.80
C ALA A 67 8.39 -18.74 -14.59
N ALA A 68 7.47 -18.35 -15.48
CA ALA A 68 6.72 -17.11 -15.33
C ALA A 68 5.81 -17.12 -14.10
N ALA A 69 5.09 -18.23 -13.83
CA ALA A 69 4.25 -18.38 -12.65
C ALA A 69 5.05 -18.32 -11.33
N ILE A 70 6.26 -18.89 -11.30
CA ILE A 70 7.18 -18.79 -10.17
C ILE A 70 7.58 -17.32 -9.95
N ASN A 71 7.95 -16.60 -11.00
CA ASN A 71 8.33 -15.18 -10.88
C ASN A 71 7.15 -14.30 -10.44
N ILE A 72 5.95 -14.50 -11.01
CA ILE A 72 4.73 -13.81 -10.56
C ILE A 72 4.49 -14.04 -9.06
N THR A 73 4.66 -15.28 -8.62
CA THR A 73 4.51 -15.66 -7.21
C THR A 73 5.55 -14.97 -6.33
N ALA A 74 6.82 -14.97 -6.76
CA ALA A 74 7.92 -14.32 -6.06
C ALA A 74 7.70 -12.80 -5.95
N ASP A 75 7.32 -12.15 -7.04
CA ASP A 75 7.02 -10.72 -7.08
C ASP A 75 5.85 -10.36 -6.16
N LYS A 76 4.79 -11.20 -6.18
CA LYS A 76 3.64 -10.99 -5.30
C LYS A 76 4.01 -11.18 -3.83
N ALA A 77 4.79 -12.22 -3.50
CA ALA A 77 5.29 -12.46 -2.15
C ALA A 77 6.18 -11.30 -1.66
N ALA A 78 7.09 -10.81 -2.50
CA ALA A 78 7.94 -9.66 -2.18
C ALA A 78 7.13 -8.38 -1.98
N SER A 79 6.10 -8.16 -2.79
CA SER A 79 5.17 -7.04 -2.63
C SER A 79 4.39 -7.13 -1.32
N THR A 80 3.87 -8.31 -0.97
CA THR A 80 3.19 -8.55 0.31
C THR A 80 4.14 -8.33 1.50
N LEU A 81 5.37 -8.85 1.43
CA LEU A 81 6.36 -8.63 2.48
C LEU A 81 6.67 -7.14 2.69
N ARG A 82 6.74 -6.37 1.61
CA ARG A 82 6.92 -4.91 1.68
C ARG A 82 5.76 -4.23 2.42
N VAL A 83 4.51 -4.58 2.09
CA VAL A 83 3.33 -4.05 2.80
C VAL A 83 3.37 -4.41 4.29
N ILE A 84 3.72 -5.66 4.63
CA ILE A 84 3.86 -6.10 6.02
C ILE A 84 4.94 -5.28 6.74
N SER A 85 6.07 -5.03 6.09
CA SER A 85 7.17 -4.26 6.67
C SER A 85 6.73 -2.82 6.97
N TYR A 86 6.06 -2.15 6.02
CA TYR A 86 5.50 -0.82 6.22
C TYR A 86 4.48 -0.79 7.37
N LEU A 87 3.57 -1.76 7.42
CA LEU A 87 2.62 -1.88 8.53
C LEU A 87 3.31 -2.02 9.88
N VAL A 88 4.36 -2.84 9.98
CA VAL A 88 5.11 -3.01 11.23
C VAL A 88 5.75 -1.71 11.67
N ASP A 89 6.37 -0.97 10.75
CA ASP A 89 7.00 0.31 11.04
C ASP A 89 5.97 1.37 11.48
N GLU A 90 4.87 1.50 10.74
CA GLU A 90 3.77 2.44 11.03
C GLU A 90 3.08 2.10 12.37
N LEU A 91 2.79 0.82 12.62
CA LEU A 91 2.23 0.36 13.90
C LEU A 91 3.20 0.58 15.07
N SER A 92 4.52 0.51 14.84
CA SER A 92 5.50 0.82 15.87
C SER A 92 5.46 2.30 16.27
N ILE A 93 5.18 3.20 15.32
CA ILE A 93 4.96 4.62 15.61
C ILE A 93 3.63 4.83 16.35
N CYS A 94 2.55 4.19 15.89
CA CYS A 94 1.25 4.21 16.59
C CYS A 94 1.36 3.72 18.04
N ARG A 95 2.14 2.65 18.29
CA ARG A 95 2.45 2.19 19.65
C ARG A 95 3.10 3.29 20.48
N GLY A 96 3.97 4.11 19.87
CA GLY A 96 4.53 5.31 20.49
C GLY A 96 3.46 6.31 20.89
N TYR A 97 2.54 6.65 19.98
CA TYR A 97 1.40 7.53 20.28
C TYR A 97 0.56 7.02 21.46
N TYR A 98 0.23 5.73 21.49
CA TYR A 98 -0.50 5.14 22.61
C TYR A 98 0.30 5.10 23.91
N THR A 99 1.63 4.96 23.84
CA THR A 99 2.49 5.05 25.03
C THR A 99 2.44 6.46 25.63
N TYR A 100 2.51 7.50 24.80
CA TYR A 100 2.36 8.88 25.25
C TYR A 100 0.94 9.15 25.78
N MET A 101 -0.09 8.65 25.09
CA MET A 101 -1.48 8.76 25.55
C MET A 101 -1.66 8.17 26.95
N LEU A 102 -1.13 6.97 27.20
CA LEU A 102 -1.18 6.32 28.52
C LEU A 102 -0.43 7.12 29.59
N GLN A 103 0.71 7.70 29.25
CA GLN A 103 1.45 8.57 30.17
C GLN A 103 0.64 9.82 30.54
N SER A 104 0.04 10.50 29.56
CA SER A 104 -0.82 11.66 29.79
C SER A 104 -2.04 11.30 30.63
N LEU A 105 -2.71 10.17 30.35
CA LEU A 105 -3.84 9.71 31.16
C LEU A 105 -3.44 9.41 32.62
N ALA A 106 -2.24 8.90 32.86
CA ALA A 106 -1.73 8.69 34.22
C ALA A 106 -1.49 10.02 34.95
N ILE A 107 -0.98 11.05 34.26
CA ILE A 107 -0.82 12.40 34.80
C ILE A 107 -2.19 13.01 35.12
N VAL A 108 -3.14 12.94 34.18
CA VAL A 108 -4.53 13.39 34.37
C VAL A 108 -5.14 12.74 35.61
N ALA A 109 -4.98 11.43 35.78
CA ALA A 109 -5.51 10.72 36.95
C ALA A 109 -4.87 11.18 38.26
N ALA A 110 -3.56 11.47 38.26
CA ALA A 110 -2.84 11.96 39.44
C ALA A 110 -3.27 13.39 39.81
N ASP A 111 -3.41 14.29 38.84
CA ASP A 111 -3.90 15.66 39.05
C ASP A 111 -5.36 15.66 39.53
N PHE A 112 -6.21 14.86 38.90
CA PHE A 112 -7.60 14.68 39.31
C PHE A 112 -7.71 14.20 40.76
N GLY A 113 -6.95 13.15 41.13
CA GLY A 113 -6.96 12.61 42.49
C GLY A 113 -6.47 13.61 43.55
N ALA A 114 -5.66 14.59 43.15
CA ALA A 114 -5.19 15.66 44.00
C ALA A 114 -6.09 16.92 43.99
N GLY A 115 -7.22 16.89 43.26
CA GLY A 115 -8.13 18.03 43.13
C GLY A 115 -7.63 19.14 42.21
N ARG A 116 -6.55 18.92 41.44
CA ARG A 116 -6.01 19.86 40.45
C ARG A 116 -6.76 19.73 39.12
N PHE A 117 -8.04 20.08 39.11
CA PHE A 117 -8.90 19.83 37.95
C PHE A 117 -8.51 20.63 36.71
N GLU A 118 -7.99 21.84 36.87
CA GLU A 118 -7.50 22.67 35.76
C GLU A 118 -6.28 22.02 35.07
N ASP A 119 -5.30 21.56 35.85
CA ASP A 119 -4.12 20.85 35.33
C ASP A 119 -4.52 19.55 34.63
N ALA A 120 -5.43 18.78 35.24
CA ALA A 120 -5.96 17.56 34.65
C ALA A 120 -6.68 17.83 33.30
N SER A 121 -7.49 18.90 33.24
CA SER A 121 -8.22 19.31 32.03
C SER A 121 -7.26 19.76 30.93
N PHE A 122 -6.23 20.52 31.30
CA PHE A 122 -5.18 20.96 30.38
C PHE A 122 -4.43 19.77 29.78
N GLU A 123 -3.97 18.83 30.61
CA GLU A 123 -3.26 17.63 30.14
C GLU A 123 -4.15 16.74 29.26
N MET A 124 -5.43 16.57 29.65
CA MET A 124 -6.37 15.77 28.88
C MET A 124 -6.61 16.34 27.47
N SER A 125 -6.81 17.65 27.36
CA SER A 125 -7.12 18.33 26.09
C SER A 125 -5.88 18.62 25.23
N GLY A 126 -4.70 18.77 25.83
CA GLY A 126 -3.47 19.05 25.11
C GLY A 126 -2.77 17.79 24.62
N ASN A 127 -2.75 16.74 25.44
CA ASN A 127 -1.86 15.61 25.23
C ASN A 127 -2.61 14.28 25.14
N ALA A 128 -3.65 14.02 25.93
CA ALA A 128 -4.35 12.73 25.82
C ALA A 128 -5.23 12.62 24.55
N THR A 129 -5.80 13.74 24.10
CA THR A 129 -6.63 13.78 22.88
C THR A 129 -5.79 13.85 21.60
N GLY A 130 -6.23 13.16 20.55
CA GLY A 130 -5.66 13.27 19.19
C GLY A 130 -4.67 12.16 18.80
N TYR A 131 -4.09 11.43 19.75
CA TYR A 131 -3.23 10.29 19.44
C TYR A 131 -3.89 9.17 18.62
N PRO A 132 -5.16 8.78 18.88
CA PRO A 132 -5.83 7.79 18.05
C PRO A 132 -5.97 8.25 16.59
N GLN A 133 -6.40 9.51 16.38
CA GLN A 133 -6.52 10.08 15.05
C GLN A 133 -5.17 10.23 14.33
N ALA A 134 -4.11 10.58 15.06
CA ALA A 134 -2.76 10.63 14.50
C ALA A 134 -2.29 9.24 14.02
N CYS A 135 -2.68 8.17 14.72
CA CYS A 135 -2.42 6.81 14.26
C CYS A 135 -3.22 6.45 13.00
N ASP A 136 -4.52 6.76 12.95
CA ASP A 136 -5.35 6.54 11.75
C ASP A 136 -4.77 7.25 10.52
N ILE A 137 -4.41 8.53 10.66
CA ILE A 137 -3.81 9.33 9.58
C ILE A 137 -2.51 8.67 9.11
N LEU A 138 -1.64 8.26 10.03
CA LEU A 138 -0.38 7.63 9.69
C LEU A 138 -0.58 6.30 8.92
N LEU A 139 -1.52 5.46 9.35
CA LEU A 139 -1.78 4.16 8.72
C LEU A 139 -2.50 4.29 7.37
N PHE A 140 -3.35 5.30 7.24
CA PHE A 140 -4.07 5.58 6.00
C PHE A 140 -3.17 6.24 4.94
N GLU A 141 -2.44 7.28 5.31
CA GLU A 141 -1.54 8.03 4.42
C GLU A 141 -0.15 7.37 4.28
N GLY A 142 0.15 6.42 5.16
CA GLY A 142 1.40 5.66 5.17
C GLY A 142 1.59 4.79 3.93
N ASN A 143 2.80 4.25 3.79
CA ASN A 143 3.20 3.46 2.64
C ASN A 143 2.43 2.13 2.53
N SER A 144 1.89 1.62 3.63
CA SER A 144 1.05 0.43 3.57
C SER A 144 -0.33 0.70 2.97
N HIS A 145 -0.86 1.92 3.13
CA HIS A 145 -2.25 2.29 2.85
C HIS A 145 -3.25 1.33 3.50
N LYS A 146 -2.93 0.86 4.71
CA LYS A 146 -3.72 -0.12 5.46
C LYS A 146 -3.83 0.34 6.90
N ASP A 147 -5.07 0.44 7.35
CA ASP A 147 -5.38 0.71 8.74
C ASP A 147 -6.08 -0.50 9.38
N PRO A 148 -5.31 -1.39 10.05
CA PRO A 148 -5.87 -2.55 10.73
C PRO A 148 -6.46 -2.23 12.11
N VAL A 149 -6.29 -1.02 12.65
CA VAL A 149 -6.70 -0.62 14.01
C VAL A 149 -7.68 0.55 14.04
N PHE A 150 -8.24 0.91 12.88
CA PHE A 150 -9.21 2.00 12.71
C PHE A 150 -10.36 1.96 13.74
N LYS A 151 -10.90 0.77 14.02
CA LYS A 151 -12.03 0.63 14.96
C LYS A 151 -11.60 0.95 16.38
N GLU A 152 -10.47 0.40 16.80
CA GLU A 152 -9.88 0.63 18.10
C GLU A 152 -9.50 2.11 18.29
N ASN A 153 -8.95 2.75 17.25
CA ASN A 153 -8.63 4.18 17.27
C ASN A 153 -9.90 5.04 17.41
N ALA A 154 -10.95 4.74 16.64
CA ALA A 154 -12.24 5.43 16.73
C ALA A 154 -12.87 5.31 18.12
N GLU A 155 -12.82 4.12 18.73
CA GLU A 155 -13.32 3.90 20.09
C GLU A 155 -12.52 4.69 21.13
N ASN A 156 -11.18 4.72 21.02
CA ASN A 156 -10.33 5.50 21.92
C ASN A 156 -10.57 7.01 21.78
N ASP A 157 -10.77 7.53 20.56
CA ASP A 157 -11.09 8.93 20.34
C ASP A 157 -12.41 9.34 21.01
N LEU A 158 -13.45 8.49 20.89
CA LEU A 158 -14.73 8.73 21.57
C LEU A 158 -14.58 8.72 23.10
N LEU A 159 -13.85 7.76 23.65
CA LEU A 159 -13.65 7.64 25.09
C LEU A 159 -12.86 8.81 25.68
N VAL A 160 -11.77 9.24 25.02
CA VAL A 160 -10.97 10.36 25.53
C VAL A 160 -11.74 11.68 25.44
N ARG A 161 -12.54 11.89 24.38
CA ARG A 161 -13.42 13.07 24.27
C ARG A 161 -14.52 13.08 25.32
N LEU A 162 -15.11 11.92 25.62
CA LEU A 162 -16.09 11.78 26.69
C LEU A 162 -15.46 12.14 28.04
N ALA A 163 -14.30 11.56 28.36
CA ALA A 163 -13.60 11.83 29.60
C ALA A 163 -13.20 13.31 29.74
N SER A 164 -12.69 13.91 28.67
CA SER A 164 -12.38 15.35 28.60
C SER A 164 -13.60 16.22 28.85
N SER A 165 -14.73 15.90 28.19
CA SER A 165 -15.99 16.64 28.37
C SER A 165 -16.51 16.58 29.81
N ILE A 166 -16.42 15.42 30.46
CA ILE A 166 -16.82 15.26 31.87
C ILE A 166 -15.88 16.06 32.79
N LEU A 167 -14.57 16.00 32.55
CA LEU A 167 -13.58 16.71 33.34
C LEU A 167 -13.77 18.23 33.28
N ASN A 168 -14.12 18.76 32.10
CA ASN A 168 -14.38 20.19 31.92
C ASN A 168 -15.59 20.72 32.71
N LEU A 169 -16.54 19.85 33.12
CA LEU A 169 -17.63 20.25 34.00
C LEU A 169 -17.13 20.68 35.39
N LEU A 170 -15.96 20.18 35.82
CA LEU A 170 -15.36 20.49 37.12
C LEU A 170 -14.58 21.81 37.11
N THR A 171 -14.10 22.25 35.96
CA THR A 171 -13.34 23.49 35.80
C THR A 171 -14.22 24.67 35.40
N GLY A 172 -15.50 24.44 35.10
CA GLY A 172 -16.39 25.47 34.58
C GLY A 172 -16.03 25.96 33.17
N ALA A 173 -15.07 25.31 32.51
CA ALA A 173 -14.72 25.56 31.12
C ALA A 173 -15.86 25.07 30.22
N ARG A 174 -16.52 26.00 29.52
CA ARG A 174 -17.50 25.62 28.48
C ARG A 174 -16.75 25.15 27.24
N ILE A 175 -17.22 24.02 26.69
CA ILE A 175 -16.82 23.46 25.38
C ILE A 175 -17.24 24.40 24.26
#